data_AF-A0A535RHI7-F1
#
_entry.id   AF-A0A535RHI7-F1
#
_cell.length_a   1.000
_cell.length_b   1.000
_cell.length_c   1.000
_cell.angle_alpha   90.00
_cell.angle_beta   90.00
_cell.angle_gamma   90.00
#
_symmetry.space_group_name_H-M   'P 1'
#
loop_
_entity.id
_entity.type
_entity.pdbx_description
1 polymer ?
#
loop_
_entity_poly.entity_id
_entity_poly.type
_entity_poly.pdbx_seq_one_letter_code
_entity_poly.pdbx_strand_id
1 'polypeptide(L)'
;MVFEIGVSDSHVAPMIRWLDDLVPPFRGLRDAGKWAALLALVYSQLVPLGVIVLLHWVRLAFKGGVVADVAQPLLVGLALALPIYYGNGLLFGMHREIQVSHYPAGWYAADQEVNSGQPAGRVLFLPWHLYMSLSFVRNQDDVVASPASAFFSAPIIVSHDPEIAGVSPPSDSDQVAIDKLVSGAAASDWATGLAERQVKYVLLAREADWQQYSYLDHQQGLVRVGDYGSMVVYRAEPVP
;
A
#
# COMPACT_ATOMS: atom_id res chain seq x y z
N MET A 1 -17.66 -14.66 -0.87
CA MET A 1 -17.14 -15.42 -2.02
C MET A 1 -15.92 -16.20 -1.58
N VAL A 2 -15.91 -17.53 -1.70
CA VAL A 2 -14.82 -18.37 -1.14
C VAL A 2 -13.47 -18.10 -1.82
N PHE A 3 -13.46 -17.82 -3.12
CA PHE A 3 -12.22 -17.52 -3.86
C PHE A 3 -11.71 -16.09 -3.68
N GLU A 4 -12.55 -15.13 -3.27
CA GLU A 4 -12.11 -13.76 -2.98
C GLU A 4 -11.49 -13.62 -1.59
N ILE A 5 -11.84 -14.52 -0.66
CA ILE A 5 -11.22 -14.58 0.67
C ILE A 5 -9.77 -15.08 0.54
N GLY A 6 -9.44 -15.84 -0.51
CA GLY A 6 -8.07 -16.27 -0.78
C GLY A 6 -7.47 -17.13 0.35
N VAL A 7 -6.17 -16.94 0.60
CA VAL A 7 -5.41 -17.70 1.61
C VAL A 7 -5.45 -17.05 3.01
N SER A 8 -6.12 -15.90 3.17
CA SER A 8 -6.16 -15.18 4.45
C SER A 8 -7.09 -15.83 5.47
N ASP A 9 -8.03 -16.67 5.03
CA ASP A 9 -8.87 -17.49 5.91
C ASP A 9 -8.32 -18.91 6.04
N SER A 10 -8.20 -19.37 7.28
CA SER A 10 -7.57 -20.65 7.64
C SER A 10 -8.37 -21.87 7.16
N HIS A 11 -9.67 -21.74 6.95
CA HIS A 11 -10.53 -22.83 6.48
C HIS A 11 -10.48 -23.00 4.97
N VAL A 12 -10.25 -21.91 4.23
CA VAL A 12 -10.23 -21.90 2.75
C VAL A 12 -8.81 -22.09 2.19
N ALA A 13 -7.79 -21.71 2.96
CA ALA A 13 -6.38 -21.79 2.56
C ALA A 13 -5.92 -23.18 2.06
N PRO A 14 -6.27 -24.32 2.66
CA PRO A 14 -5.82 -25.64 2.18
C PRO A 14 -6.33 -25.97 0.78
N MET A 15 -7.59 -25.62 0.49
CA MET A 15 -8.20 -25.85 -0.82
C MET A 15 -7.57 -24.96 -1.90
N ILE A 16 -7.33 -23.67 -1.58
CA ILE A 16 -6.70 -22.71 -2.49
C ILE A 16 -5.27 -23.16 -2.84
N ARG A 17 -4.48 -23.59 -1.85
CA ARG A 17 -3.11 -24.10 -2.10
C ARG A 17 -3.11 -25.36 -2.96
N TRP A 18 -4.04 -26.29 -2.71
CA TRP A 18 -4.20 -27.48 -3.55
C TRP A 18 -4.54 -27.13 -5.01
N LEU A 19 -5.42 -26.16 -5.24
CA LEU A 19 -5.74 -25.65 -6.58
C LEU A 19 -4.54 -24.98 -7.25
N ASP A 20 -3.75 -24.20 -6.49
CA ASP A 20 -2.54 -23.52 -6.97
C ASP A 20 -1.43 -24.49 -7.40
N ASP A 21 -1.34 -25.64 -6.73
CA ASP A 21 -0.41 -26.72 -7.07
C ASP A 21 -0.86 -27.52 -8.30
N LEU A 22 -2.17 -27.75 -8.46
CA LEU A 22 -2.71 -28.62 -9.50
C LEU A 22 -2.93 -27.91 -10.85
N VAL A 23 -3.28 -26.61 -10.84
CA VAL A 23 -3.74 -25.89 -12.02
C VAL A 23 -2.83 -24.67 -12.28
N PRO A 24 -1.83 -24.75 -13.17
CA PRO A 24 -0.88 -23.66 -13.40
C PRO A 24 -1.48 -22.29 -13.75
N PRO A 25 -2.61 -22.18 -14.50
CA PRO A 25 -3.29 -20.90 -14.71
C PRO A 25 -3.82 -20.25 -13.43
N PHE A 26 -4.09 -21.03 -12.38
CA PHE A 26 -4.59 -20.56 -11.10
C PHE A 26 -3.57 -19.67 -10.38
N ARG A 27 -2.27 -19.93 -10.56
CA ARG A 27 -1.17 -19.09 -10.07
C ARG A 27 -1.22 -17.66 -10.64
N GLY A 28 -1.66 -17.52 -11.89
CA GLY A 28 -1.85 -16.21 -12.53
C GLY A 28 -3.02 -15.41 -11.93
N LEU A 29 -3.95 -16.10 -11.26
CA LEU A 29 -5.14 -15.57 -10.58
C LEU A 29 -4.98 -15.55 -9.05
N ARG A 30 -3.74 -15.58 -8.54
CA ARG A 30 -3.41 -15.56 -7.10
C ARG A 30 -3.95 -14.33 -6.37
N ASP A 31 -4.15 -13.23 -7.08
CA ASP A 31 -4.80 -12.04 -6.54
C ASP A 31 -6.33 -12.21 -6.61
N ALA A 32 -6.98 -12.17 -5.44
CA ALA A 32 -8.42 -12.31 -5.28
C ALA A 32 -9.22 -11.38 -6.22
N GLY A 33 -8.68 -10.20 -6.52
CA GLY A 33 -9.31 -9.25 -7.44
C GLY A 33 -9.45 -9.77 -8.88
N LYS A 34 -8.62 -10.73 -9.31
CA LYS A 34 -8.70 -11.31 -10.65
C LYS A 34 -9.87 -12.29 -10.79
N TRP A 35 -10.21 -13.01 -9.72
CA TRP A 35 -11.43 -13.83 -9.68
C TRP A 35 -12.68 -12.98 -9.71
N ALA A 36 -12.66 -11.85 -8.98
CA ALA A 36 -13.74 -10.88 -9.00
C ALA A 36 -14.01 -10.35 -10.43
N ALA A 37 -12.96 -10.08 -11.22
CA ALA A 37 -13.09 -9.63 -12.60
C ALA A 37 -13.77 -10.66 -13.52
N LEU A 38 -13.40 -11.95 -13.40
CA LEU A 38 -14.06 -13.02 -14.16
C LEU A 38 -15.53 -13.18 -13.77
N LEU A 39 -15.83 -13.11 -12.47
CA LEU A 39 -17.21 -13.15 -11.97
C LEU A 39 -18.01 -11.94 -12.45
N ALA A 40 -17.42 -10.75 -12.43
CA ALA A 40 -18.05 -9.54 -12.95
C ALA A 40 -18.38 -9.69 -14.44
N LEU A 41 -17.48 -10.30 -15.23
CA LEU A 41 -17.76 -10.59 -16.64
C LEU A 41 -18.93 -11.56 -16.80
N VAL A 42 -18.96 -12.66 -16.05
CA VAL A 42 -20.08 -13.63 -16.08
C VAL A 42 -21.39 -12.96 -15.65
N TYR A 43 -21.38 -12.19 -14.56
CA TYR A 43 -22.55 -11.48 -14.07
C TYR A 43 -23.03 -10.39 -15.02
N SER A 44 -22.12 -9.71 -15.75
CA SER A 44 -22.49 -8.73 -16.77
C SER A 44 -23.36 -9.33 -17.89
N GLN A 45 -23.24 -10.64 -18.15
CA GLN A 45 -24.04 -11.34 -19.15
C GLN A 45 -25.30 -11.95 -18.53
N LEU A 46 -25.16 -12.60 -17.37
CA LEU A 46 -26.26 -13.33 -16.74
C LEU A 46 -27.31 -12.42 -16.10
N VAL A 47 -26.90 -11.29 -15.50
CA VAL A 47 -27.83 -10.38 -14.82
C VAL A 47 -28.83 -9.76 -15.81
N PRO A 48 -28.42 -9.18 -16.97
CA PRO A 48 -29.38 -8.68 -17.95
C PRO A 48 -30.30 -9.77 -18.50
N LEU A 49 -29.78 -10.96 -18.79
CA LEU A 49 -30.59 -12.09 -19.25
C LEU A 49 -31.62 -12.50 -18.19
N GLY A 50 -31.22 -12.56 -16.92
CA GLY A 50 -32.10 -12.83 -15.80
C GLY A 50 -33.22 -11.80 -15.70
N VAL A 51 -32.91 -10.52 -15.83
CA VAL A 51 -33.91 -9.44 -15.83
C VAL A 51 -34.88 -9.57 -17.01
N ILE A 52 -34.40 -9.89 -18.22
CA ILE A 52 -35.25 -10.12 -19.39
C ILE A 52 -36.23 -11.27 -19.17
N VAL A 53 -35.74 -12.41 -18.65
CA VAL A 53 -36.60 -13.55 -18.32
C VAL A 53 -37.63 -13.16 -17.27
N LEU A 54 -37.22 -12.48 -16.21
CA LEU A 54 -38.10 -12.11 -15.11
C LEU A 54 -39.20 -11.11 -15.56
N LEU A 55 -38.85 -10.14 -16.41
CA LEU A 55 -39.82 -9.24 -17.06
C LEU A 55 -40.81 -10.02 -17.94
N HIS A 56 -40.35 -11.03 -18.67
CA HIS A 56 -41.22 -11.88 -19.48
C HIS A 56 -42.20 -12.69 -18.60
N TRP A 57 -41.73 -13.26 -17.50
CA TRP A 57 -42.57 -13.99 -16.55
C TRP A 57 -43.63 -13.09 -15.90
N VAL A 58 -43.27 -11.87 -15.50
CA VAL A 58 -44.22 -10.88 -14.96
C VAL A 58 -45.30 -10.55 -15.98
N ARG A 59 -44.95 -10.37 -17.26
CA ARG A 59 -45.92 -10.14 -18.34
C ARG A 59 -46.90 -11.31 -18.51
N LEU A 60 -46.40 -12.54 -18.44
CA LEU A 60 -47.23 -13.74 -18.59
C LEU A 60 -48.13 -14.00 -17.39
N ALA A 61 -47.62 -13.78 -16.18
CA ALA A 61 -48.35 -14.01 -14.93
C ALA A 61 -49.47 -12.99 -14.72
N PHE A 62 -49.23 -11.72 -15.07
CA PHE A 62 -50.18 -10.62 -14.92
C PHE A 62 -50.65 -10.16 -16.31
N LYS A 63 -51.48 -10.96 -16.98
CA LYS A 63 -52.02 -10.62 -18.31
C LYS A 63 -52.78 -9.29 -18.29
N GLY A 64 -52.17 -8.21 -18.79
CA GLY A 64 -52.83 -6.98 -19.25
C GLY A 64 -53.61 -6.16 -18.20
N GLY A 65 -53.28 -6.28 -16.91
CA GLY A 65 -53.89 -5.49 -15.84
C GLY A 65 -52.97 -4.38 -15.34
N VAL A 66 -53.54 -3.40 -14.63
CA VAL A 66 -52.83 -2.27 -13.98
C VAL A 66 -51.61 -2.74 -13.15
N VAL A 67 -51.69 -3.93 -12.57
CA VAL A 67 -50.59 -4.54 -11.79
C VAL A 67 -49.35 -4.81 -12.66
N ALA A 68 -49.53 -5.24 -13.91
CA ALA A 68 -48.42 -5.51 -14.82
C ALA A 68 -47.74 -4.23 -15.31
N ASP A 69 -48.52 -3.16 -15.48
CA ASP A 69 -48.05 -1.84 -15.91
C ASP A 69 -47.21 -1.15 -14.84
N VAL A 70 -47.45 -1.45 -13.55
CA VAL A 70 -46.64 -0.94 -12.43
C VAL A 70 -45.48 -1.86 -12.09
N ALA A 71 -45.67 -3.19 -12.16
CA ALA A 71 -44.63 -4.16 -11.79
C ALA A 71 -43.40 -4.10 -12.72
N GLN A 72 -43.59 -3.89 -14.02
CA GLN A 72 -42.48 -3.79 -14.97
C GLN A 72 -41.53 -2.61 -14.72
N PRO A 73 -42.00 -1.34 -14.65
CA PRO A 73 -41.11 -0.22 -14.38
C PRO A 73 -40.49 -0.30 -12.98
N LEU A 74 -41.21 -0.86 -12.00
CA LEU A 74 -40.64 -1.11 -10.67
C LEU A 74 -39.47 -2.11 -10.75
N LEU A 75 -39.62 -3.19 -11.51
CA LEU A 75 -38.57 -4.19 -11.67
C LEU A 75 -37.33 -3.64 -12.39
N VAL A 76 -37.55 -2.86 -13.45
CA VAL A 76 -36.47 -2.16 -14.16
C VAL A 76 -35.79 -1.16 -13.22
N GLY A 77 -36.58 -0.38 -12.46
CA GLY A 77 -36.08 0.55 -11.47
C GLY A 77 -35.22 -0.15 -10.41
N LEU A 78 -35.67 -1.29 -9.89
CA LEU A 78 -34.91 -2.09 -8.91
C LEU A 78 -33.62 -2.65 -9.52
N ALA A 79 -33.67 -3.17 -10.75
CA ALA A 79 -32.52 -3.69 -11.46
C ALA A 79 -31.44 -2.62 -11.70
N LEU A 80 -31.84 -1.37 -11.93
CA LEU A 80 -30.92 -0.23 -12.05
C LEU A 80 -30.46 0.31 -10.69
N ALA A 81 -31.34 0.31 -9.69
CA ALA A 81 -31.03 0.83 -8.35
C ALA A 81 -30.04 -0.08 -7.60
N LEU A 82 -30.09 -1.39 -7.80
CA LEU A 82 -29.22 -2.36 -7.12
C LEU A 82 -27.72 -2.08 -7.34
N PRO A 83 -27.21 -1.98 -8.58
CA PRO A 83 -25.80 -1.64 -8.82
C PRO A 83 -25.42 -0.25 -8.30
N ILE A 84 -26.33 0.73 -8.35
CA ILE A 84 -26.08 2.08 -7.83
C ILE A 84 -25.97 2.07 -6.32
N TYR A 85 -26.83 1.30 -5.64
CA TYR A 85 -26.83 1.16 -4.19
C TYR A 85 -25.56 0.45 -3.70
N TYR A 86 -25.23 -0.71 -4.28
CA TYR A 86 -24.03 -1.47 -3.90
C TYR A 86 -22.73 -0.80 -4.38
N GLY A 87 -22.76 -0.10 -5.51
CA GLY A 87 -21.63 0.65 -6.06
C GLY A 87 -21.48 2.07 -5.53
N ASN A 88 -22.32 2.50 -4.57
CA ASN A 88 -22.32 3.87 -4.07
C ASN A 88 -20.96 4.28 -3.47
N GLY A 89 -20.20 3.31 -2.94
CA GLY A 89 -18.88 3.55 -2.36
C GLY A 89 -17.96 4.20 -3.38
N LEU A 90 -17.89 3.68 -4.61
CA LEU A 90 -17.07 4.25 -5.67
C LEU A 90 -17.49 5.68 -6.05
N LEU A 91 -18.79 6.00 -5.97
CA LEU A 91 -19.31 7.33 -6.28
C LEU A 91 -19.04 8.35 -5.17
N PHE A 92 -18.84 7.89 -3.92
CA PHE A 92 -18.70 8.75 -2.74
C PHE A 92 -17.38 8.53 -1.99
N GLY A 93 -16.28 8.31 -2.71
CA GLY A 93 -14.93 8.25 -2.12
C GLY A 93 -14.67 7.02 -1.26
N MET A 94 -15.21 5.89 -1.69
CA MET A 94 -15.15 4.57 -1.03
C MET A 94 -15.43 4.65 0.46
N HIS A 95 -16.52 5.34 0.85
CA HIS A 95 -16.90 5.50 2.27
C HIS A 95 -15.79 6.04 3.18
N ARG A 96 -14.89 6.88 2.66
CA ARG A 96 -13.73 7.47 3.35
C ARG A 96 -12.54 6.52 3.54
N GLU A 97 -12.51 5.39 2.84
CA GLU A 97 -11.34 4.50 2.78
C GLU A 97 -10.11 5.21 2.19
N ILE A 98 -10.31 6.09 1.19
CA ILE A 98 -9.25 6.93 0.62
C ILE A 98 -9.57 8.40 0.90
N GLN A 99 -8.66 9.07 1.59
CA GLN A 99 -8.71 10.49 1.88
C GLN A 99 -7.42 11.17 1.43
N VAL A 100 -7.56 12.40 0.95
CA VAL A 100 -6.40 13.25 0.67
C VAL A 100 -5.68 13.52 1.99
N SER A 101 -4.41 13.13 2.04
CA SER A 101 -3.52 13.33 3.18
C SER A 101 -2.44 14.34 2.79
N HIS A 102 -1.98 15.14 3.75
CA HIS A 102 -0.96 16.15 3.51
C HIS A 102 0.32 15.77 4.25
N TYR A 103 1.45 15.88 3.56
CA TYR A 103 2.75 15.68 4.20
C TYR A 103 2.99 16.75 5.27
N PRO A 104 3.55 16.38 6.44
CA PRO A 104 3.90 17.33 7.48
C PRO A 104 4.94 18.36 7.00
N ALA A 105 4.95 19.54 7.61
CA ALA A 105 5.89 20.62 7.25
C ALA A 105 7.37 20.20 7.34
N GLY A 106 7.72 19.29 8.25
CA GLY A 106 9.09 18.82 8.42
C GLY A 106 9.62 17.99 7.25
N TRP A 107 8.73 17.37 6.46
CA TRP A 107 9.12 16.69 5.23
C TRP A 107 9.64 17.68 4.19
N TYR A 108 8.92 18.77 3.97
CA TYR A 108 9.34 19.84 3.05
C TYR A 108 10.62 20.53 3.50
N ALA A 109 10.75 20.82 4.81
CA ALA A 109 11.92 21.47 5.36
C ALA A 109 13.20 20.65 5.17
N ALA A 110 13.11 19.33 5.34
CA ALA A 110 14.25 18.46 5.13
C ALA A 110 14.58 18.23 3.66
N ASP A 111 13.60 18.19 2.75
CA ASP A 111 13.88 18.17 1.31
C ASP A 111 14.68 19.41 0.91
N GLN A 112 14.29 20.59 1.44
CA GLN A 112 15.05 21.83 1.24
C GLN A 112 16.46 21.75 1.82
N GLU A 113 16.64 21.21 3.03
CA GLU A 113 17.96 21.03 3.66
C GLU A 113 18.88 20.15 2.80
N VAL A 114 18.39 18.97 2.42
CA VAL A 114 19.14 18.00 1.60
C VAL A 114 19.53 18.58 0.25
N ASN A 115 18.62 19.33 -0.40
CA ASN A 115 18.86 19.91 -1.73
C ASN A 115 19.71 21.19 -1.70
N SER A 116 19.81 21.86 -0.55
CA SER A 116 20.62 23.09 -0.42
C SER A 116 22.13 22.82 -0.47
N GLY A 117 22.58 21.62 -0.12
CA GLY A 117 23.99 21.23 -0.11
C GLY A 117 24.43 20.58 -1.42
N GLN A 118 25.26 21.24 -2.22
CA GLN A 118 25.95 20.59 -3.34
C GLN A 118 27.16 19.76 -2.88
N PRO A 119 27.52 18.63 -3.55
CA PRO A 119 26.79 17.92 -4.60
C PRO A 119 25.84 16.83 -4.07
N ALA A 120 24.88 16.43 -4.92
CA ALA A 120 23.84 15.41 -4.66
C ALA A 120 24.43 14.03 -4.34
N GLY A 121 24.44 13.67 -3.05
CA GLY A 121 24.63 12.28 -2.62
C GLY A 121 23.31 11.54 -2.51
N ARG A 122 23.37 10.25 -2.23
CA ARG A 122 22.17 9.47 -1.88
C ARG A 122 21.73 9.81 -0.46
N VAL A 123 20.47 9.55 -0.18
CA VAL A 123 19.86 9.81 1.13
C VAL A 123 19.23 8.53 1.64
N LEU A 124 19.55 8.14 2.87
CA LEU A 124 18.90 7.00 3.51
C LEU A 124 17.65 7.48 4.24
N PHE A 125 16.52 6.81 4.02
CA PHE A 125 15.29 7.07 4.76
C PHE A 125 15.05 5.97 5.80
N LEU A 126 14.80 6.40 7.04
CA LEU A 126 14.46 5.58 8.19
C LEU A 126 13.13 6.08 8.77
N PRO A 127 12.33 5.21 9.40
CA PRO A 127 12.56 3.81 9.77
C PRO A 127 12.70 2.83 8.58
N TRP A 128 13.45 1.73 8.75
CA TRP A 128 13.79 0.77 7.68
C TRP A 128 12.68 -0.25 7.37
N HIS A 129 11.49 0.22 7.00
CA HIS A 129 10.34 -0.62 6.64
C HIS A 129 9.80 -0.27 5.26
N LEU A 130 9.39 -1.26 4.46
CA LEU A 130 8.69 -1.00 3.19
C LEU A 130 7.30 -0.42 3.48
N TYR A 131 6.57 -1.02 4.41
CA TYR A 131 5.25 -0.60 4.85
C TYR A 131 5.32 -0.16 6.31
N MET A 132 4.81 1.03 6.61
CA MET A 132 4.78 1.56 7.98
C MET A 132 3.53 2.40 8.21
N SER A 133 3.07 2.45 9.46
CA SER A 133 2.04 3.39 9.88
C SER A 133 2.59 4.81 9.81
N LEU A 134 1.85 5.69 9.12
CA LEU A 134 2.16 7.11 9.01
C LEU A 134 1.01 7.91 9.63
N SER A 135 1.30 8.60 10.74
CA SER A 135 0.28 9.29 11.54
C SER A 135 -0.49 10.39 10.80
N PHE A 136 0.06 10.92 9.71
CA PHE A 136 -0.57 11.94 8.87
C PHE A 136 -1.49 11.36 7.77
N VAL A 137 -1.51 10.04 7.59
CA VAL A 137 -2.41 9.37 6.64
C VAL A 137 -3.80 9.29 7.24
N ARG A 138 -4.80 9.79 6.49
CA ARG A 138 -6.19 9.89 6.93
C ARG A 138 -7.10 8.77 6.42
N ASN A 139 -6.53 7.80 5.73
CA ASN A 139 -7.24 6.63 5.22
C ASN A 139 -7.74 5.77 6.39
N GLN A 140 -8.57 4.78 6.09
CA GLN A 140 -9.01 3.81 7.10
C GLN A 140 -7.85 2.95 7.63
N ASP A 141 -6.89 2.65 6.75
CA ASP A 141 -5.61 2.03 7.09
C ASP A 141 -4.50 3.06 6.92
N ASP A 142 -3.69 3.26 7.95
CA ASP A 142 -2.58 4.21 7.98
C ASP A 142 -1.24 3.55 7.61
N VAL A 143 -1.22 2.23 7.41
CA VAL A 143 -0.06 1.48 6.93
C VAL A 143 0.04 1.62 5.42
N VAL A 144 1.06 2.33 4.97
CA VAL A 144 1.30 2.56 3.54
C VAL A 144 2.76 2.29 3.19
N ALA A 145 3.00 2.04 1.90
CA ALA A 145 4.37 1.96 1.40
C ALA A 145 5.09 3.29 1.63
N SER A 146 6.38 3.24 1.99
CA SER A 146 7.17 4.44 2.26
C SER A 146 7.09 5.43 1.10
N PRO A 147 6.56 6.66 1.31
CA PRO A 147 6.39 7.64 0.25
C PRO A 147 7.69 8.40 -0.06
N ALA A 148 8.78 8.13 0.66
CA ALA A 148 10.00 8.93 0.62
C ALA A 148 10.61 9.02 -0.79
N SER A 149 10.67 7.92 -1.53
CA SER A 149 11.21 7.91 -2.89
C SER A 149 10.39 8.72 -3.89
N ALA A 150 9.09 8.90 -3.65
CA ALA A 150 8.20 9.71 -4.48
C ALA A 150 8.13 11.18 -4.03
N PHE A 151 8.38 11.45 -2.74
CA PHE A 151 8.27 12.78 -2.16
C PHE A 151 9.56 13.61 -2.30
N PHE A 152 10.72 13.04 -1.95
CA PHE A 152 11.97 13.78 -1.91
C PHE A 152 12.58 13.90 -3.31
N SER A 153 13.20 15.05 -3.58
CA SER A 153 13.82 15.32 -4.89
C SER A 153 15.18 14.60 -5.06
N ALA A 154 15.80 14.22 -3.94
CA ALA A 154 17.10 13.53 -3.92
C ALA A 154 16.95 12.01 -4.10
N PRO A 155 17.99 11.29 -4.58
CA PRO A 155 17.95 9.84 -4.66
C PRO A 155 17.85 9.19 -3.26
N ILE A 156 16.66 8.72 -2.89
CA ILE A 156 16.39 8.06 -1.60
C ILE A 156 16.62 6.55 -1.69
N ILE A 157 17.27 5.99 -0.68
CA ILE A 157 17.31 4.56 -0.36
C ILE A 157 16.26 4.30 0.71
N VAL A 158 15.25 3.48 0.38
CA VAL A 158 14.21 2.98 1.28
C VAL A 158 14.32 1.46 1.44
N SER A 159 13.70 0.89 2.46
CA SER A 159 13.57 -0.57 2.56
C SER A 159 12.59 -1.08 1.50
N HIS A 160 12.94 -2.20 0.87
CA HIS A 160 12.07 -2.95 -0.02
C HIS A 160 11.63 -4.29 0.59
N ASP A 161 11.90 -4.52 1.89
CA ASP A 161 11.48 -5.73 2.58
C ASP A 161 10.00 -5.65 2.97
N PRO A 162 9.13 -6.53 2.44
CA PRO A 162 7.72 -6.57 2.83
C PRO A 162 7.49 -7.12 4.24
N GLU A 163 8.50 -7.75 4.87
CA GLU A 163 8.42 -8.33 6.23
C GLU A 163 7.34 -9.41 6.39
N ILE A 164 7.00 -10.08 5.29
CA ILE A 164 6.01 -11.15 5.27
C ILE A 164 6.70 -12.50 5.49
N ALA A 165 6.25 -13.24 6.49
CA ALA A 165 6.76 -14.58 6.77
C ALA A 165 6.72 -15.49 5.53
N GLY A 166 7.87 -16.06 5.17
CA GLY A 166 8.02 -16.94 4.00
C GLY A 166 8.27 -16.23 2.68
N VAL A 167 8.34 -14.89 2.66
CA VAL A 167 8.86 -14.11 1.55
C VAL A 167 10.29 -13.69 1.89
N SER A 168 11.24 -14.01 1.02
CA SER A 168 12.63 -13.61 1.22
C SER A 168 12.79 -12.09 1.03
N PRO A 169 13.57 -11.41 1.88
CA PRO A 169 13.93 -10.02 1.67
C PRO A 169 14.67 -9.82 0.34
N PRO A 170 14.66 -8.58 -0.19
CA PRO A 170 15.46 -8.22 -1.36
C PRO A 170 16.94 -8.55 -1.19
N SER A 171 17.55 -9.07 -2.26
CA SER A 171 18.97 -9.45 -2.28
C SER A 171 19.88 -8.38 -2.89
N ASP A 172 19.37 -7.17 -3.12
CA ASP A 172 20.15 -6.05 -3.66
C ASP A 172 21.27 -5.66 -2.69
N SER A 173 22.44 -5.29 -3.22
CA SER A 173 23.62 -5.01 -2.40
C SER A 173 23.43 -3.86 -1.40
N ASP A 174 22.67 -2.83 -1.79
CA ASP A 174 22.32 -1.74 -0.89
C ASP A 174 21.35 -2.22 0.20
N GLN A 175 20.33 -3.00 -0.15
CA GLN A 175 19.31 -3.49 0.80
C GLN A 175 19.94 -4.36 1.88
N VAL A 176 20.72 -5.38 1.48
CA VAL A 176 21.40 -6.30 2.40
C VAL A 176 22.36 -5.57 3.34
N ALA A 177 23.01 -4.53 2.85
CA ALA A 177 23.99 -3.82 3.65
C ALA A 177 23.37 -2.81 4.61
N ILE A 178 22.36 -2.06 4.17
CA ILE A 178 21.62 -1.17 5.09
C ILE A 178 20.88 -2.00 6.13
N ASP A 179 20.29 -3.14 5.75
CA ASP A 179 19.66 -4.07 6.69
C ASP A 179 20.65 -4.54 7.79
N LYS A 180 21.88 -4.89 7.42
CA LYS A 180 22.94 -5.21 8.39
C LYS A 180 23.32 -4.03 9.27
N LEU A 181 23.42 -2.82 8.72
CA LEU A 181 23.72 -1.61 9.50
C LEU A 181 22.64 -1.34 10.54
N VAL A 182 21.38 -1.36 10.12
CA VAL A 182 20.20 -1.14 10.97
C VAL A 182 20.09 -2.23 12.03
N SER A 183 20.25 -3.50 11.64
CA SER A 183 20.18 -4.67 12.55
C SER A 183 21.29 -4.67 13.60
N GLY A 184 22.50 -4.22 13.25
CA GLY A 184 23.59 -4.04 14.21
C GLY A 184 23.45 -2.78 15.07
N ALA A 185 22.49 -1.91 14.74
CA ALA A 185 22.10 -0.72 15.48
C ALA A 185 23.32 0.12 15.89
N ALA A 186 23.50 0.36 17.19
CA ALA A 186 24.56 1.22 17.71
C ALA A 186 25.98 0.64 17.56
N ALA A 187 26.11 -0.68 17.34
CA ALA A 187 27.39 -1.36 17.23
C ALA A 187 27.94 -1.38 15.79
N SER A 188 27.12 -1.00 14.80
CA SER A 188 27.49 -0.94 13.39
C SER A 188 28.40 0.27 13.10
N ASP A 189 29.30 0.11 12.13
CA ASP A 189 30.07 1.23 11.57
C ASP A 189 29.24 1.98 10.51
N TRP A 190 28.41 2.91 11.00
CA TRP A 190 27.55 3.74 10.16
C TRP A 190 28.36 4.64 9.22
N ALA A 191 29.49 5.19 9.67
CA ALA A 191 30.30 6.07 8.86
C ALA A 191 30.81 5.39 7.59
N THR A 192 31.48 4.24 7.74
CA THR A 192 32.00 3.47 6.61
C THR A 192 30.86 2.94 5.75
N GLY A 193 29.82 2.39 6.38
CA GLY A 193 28.67 1.82 5.69
C GLY A 193 27.93 2.83 4.79
N LEU A 194 27.75 4.07 5.27
CA LEU A 194 27.13 5.14 4.50
C LEU A 194 28.07 5.70 3.42
N ALA A 195 29.36 5.85 3.73
CA ALA A 195 30.36 6.39 2.80
C ALA A 195 30.56 5.49 1.56
N GLU A 196 30.67 4.17 1.75
CA GLU A 196 30.76 3.19 0.64
C GLU A 196 29.57 3.28 -0.32
N ARG A 197 28.41 3.68 0.21
CA ARG A 197 27.15 3.80 -0.52
C ARG A 197 26.89 5.23 -0.97
N GLN A 198 27.84 6.14 -0.81
CA GLN A 198 27.68 7.56 -1.19
C GLN A 198 26.44 8.19 -0.57
N VAL A 199 26.03 7.71 0.61
CA VAL A 199 24.92 8.28 1.38
C VAL A 199 25.45 9.48 2.15
N LYS A 200 24.88 10.65 1.88
CA LYS A 200 25.28 11.91 2.52
C LYS A 200 24.34 12.36 3.62
N TYR A 201 23.08 11.97 3.53
CA TYR A 201 22.07 12.33 4.52
C TYR A 201 21.31 11.10 4.97
N VAL A 202 20.95 11.09 6.24
CA VAL A 202 20.01 10.13 6.82
C VAL A 202 18.81 10.92 7.31
N LEU A 203 17.63 10.58 6.79
CA LEU A 203 16.34 11.14 7.22
C LEU A 203 15.69 10.15 8.16
N LEU A 204 15.36 10.59 9.37
CA LEU A 204 14.60 9.81 10.34
C LEU A 204 13.22 10.43 10.49
N ALA A 205 12.19 9.78 9.93
CA ALA A 205 10.80 10.16 10.14
C ALA A 205 10.36 9.77 11.55
N ARG A 206 9.66 10.67 12.26
CA ARG A 206 9.12 10.40 13.60
C ARG A 206 7.79 9.64 13.55
N GLU A 207 7.81 8.51 12.87
CA GLU A 207 6.63 7.67 12.61
C GLU A 207 6.82 6.31 13.31
N ALA A 208 6.61 5.18 12.64
CA ALA A 208 6.76 3.86 13.25
C ALA A 208 8.14 3.66 13.92
N ASP A 209 8.15 3.30 15.20
CA ASP A 209 9.34 2.81 15.91
C ASP A 209 10.58 3.72 15.91
N TRP A 210 10.42 5.01 15.58
CA TRP A 210 11.52 5.95 15.38
C TRP A 210 12.42 6.08 16.60
N GLN A 211 11.88 5.86 17.80
CA GLN A 211 12.61 5.92 19.07
C GLN A 211 13.73 4.88 19.14
N GLN A 212 13.61 3.75 18.43
CA GLN A 212 14.65 2.72 18.38
C GLN A 212 15.94 3.24 17.72
N TYR A 213 15.84 4.30 16.92
CA TYR A 213 16.96 4.93 16.23
C TYR A 213 17.62 6.07 17.03
N SER A 214 17.29 6.25 18.31
CA SER A 214 17.89 7.30 19.15
C SER A 214 19.42 7.19 19.28
N TYR A 215 19.99 6.02 18.96
CA TYR A 215 21.44 5.84 18.93
C TYR A 215 22.13 6.66 17.84
N LEU A 216 21.42 7.08 16.77
CA LEU A 216 21.96 7.87 15.66
C LEU A 216 22.53 9.22 16.14
N ASP A 217 21.97 9.80 17.21
CA ASP A 217 22.47 11.04 17.82
C ASP A 217 23.89 10.91 18.40
N HIS A 218 24.34 9.67 18.66
CA HIS A 218 25.64 9.38 19.26
C HIS A 218 26.56 8.57 18.33
N GLN A 219 26.14 8.34 17.08
CA GLN A 219 26.95 7.58 16.11
C GLN A 219 28.12 8.41 15.61
N GLN A 220 29.27 7.75 15.46
CA GLN A 220 30.43 8.37 14.83
C GLN A 220 30.17 8.56 13.32
N GLY A 221 30.57 9.71 12.78
CA GLY A 221 30.34 10.05 11.38
C GLY A 221 28.91 10.49 11.03
N LEU A 222 28.04 10.68 12.03
CA LEU A 222 26.72 11.29 11.84
C LEU A 222 26.60 12.56 12.68
N VAL A 223 26.21 13.65 12.03
CA VAL A 223 25.96 14.94 12.68
C VAL A 223 24.52 15.35 12.43
N ARG A 224 23.76 15.60 13.49
CA ARG A 224 22.39 16.12 13.37
C ARG A 224 22.44 17.57 12.85
N VAL A 225 21.91 17.80 11.64
CA VAL A 225 21.86 19.12 11.01
C VAL A 225 20.54 19.84 11.24
N GLY A 226 19.45 19.10 11.46
CA GLY A 226 18.14 19.69 11.68
C GLY A 226 17.15 18.74 12.35
N ASP A 227 16.20 19.32 13.09
CA ASP A 227 15.06 18.64 13.69
C ASP A 227 13.80 19.46 13.39
N TYR A 228 12.96 18.93 12.51
CA TYR A 228 11.81 19.63 11.94
C TYR A 228 10.48 19.09 12.46
N GLY A 229 10.48 18.50 13.66
CA GLY A 229 9.30 17.95 14.32
C GLY A 229 8.90 16.58 13.78
N SER A 230 8.39 16.50 12.54
CA SER A 230 8.04 15.21 11.93
C SER A 230 9.24 14.43 11.38
N MET A 231 10.40 15.08 11.28
CA MET A 231 11.59 14.48 10.69
C MET A 231 12.87 15.06 11.28
N VAL A 232 13.86 14.21 11.46
CA VAL A 232 15.22 14.57 11.88
C VAL A 232 16.17 14.30 10.73
N VAL A 233 17.11 15.22 10.50
CA VAL A 233 18.08 15.14 9.41
C VAL A 233 19.48 15.02 9.99
N TYR A 234 20.18 13.96 9.59
CA TYR A 234 21.58 13.74 9.88
C TYR A 234 22.40 13.87 8.60
N ARG A 235 23.59 14.45 8.71
CA ARG A 235 24.60 14.47 7.67
C ARG A 235 25.66 13.44 7.99
N ALA A 236 25.98 12.61 7.01
CA ALA A 236 27.11 11.70 7.08
C ALA A 236 28.39 12.48 6.79
N GLU A 237 29.32 12.46 7.74
CA GLU A 237 30.66 13.03 7.58
C GLU A 237 31.66 11.90 7.34
N PRO A 238 32.59 12.06 6.38
CA PRO A 238 33.65 11.11 6.19
C PRO A 238 34.53 11.08 7.45
N VAL A 239 34.70 9.89 8.02
CA VAL A 239 35.62 9.67 9.13
C VAL A 239 37.06 9.64 8.56
N PRO A 240 38.02 10.35 9.17
CA PRO A 240 39.41 10.43 8.70
C PRO A 240 40.19 9.11 8.80
#